data_AF-A0A932ZQL6-F1
#
_entry.id   AF-A0A932ZQL6-F1
#
_cell.length_a   1.000
_cell.length_b   1.000
_cell.length_c   1.000
_cell.angle_alpha   90.00
_cell.angle_beta   90.00
_cell.angle_gamma   90.00
#
_symmetry.space_group_name_H-M   'P 1'
#
loop_
_entity.id
_entity.type
_entity.pdbx_description
1 polymer ?
#
loop_
_entity_poly.entity_id
_entity_poly.type
_entity_poly.pdbx_seq_one_letter_code
_entity_poly.pdbx_strand_id
1 'polypeptide(L)'
;MDWKVAGAAFVSVFLAELGDKTQVMTMTLAAGSRGALPVYMGAAGALLLSTALAVALGGAMGRAFPALLVRRVAGAVLVVMGAWLCLRRGPA
;
A
#
# COMPACT_ATOMS: atom_id res chain seq x y z
N MET A 1 4.05 -10.25 -21.72
CA MET A 1 3.32 -9.45 -20.72
C MET A 1 1.86 -9.49 -21.09
N ASP A 2 1.04 -10.24 -20.36
CA ASP A 2 -0.39 -10.29 -20.61
C ASP A 2 -1.02 -8.95 -20.22
N TRP A 3 -1.33 -8.11 -21.20
CA TRP A 3 -1.91 -6.78 -20.98
C TRP A 3 -3.23 -6.82 -20.20
N LYS A 4 -3.94 -7.97 -20.30
CA LYS A 4 -5.13 -8.28 -19.51
C LYS A 4 -4.84 -8.36 -18.02
N VAL A 5 -3.71 -8.97 -17.63
CA VAL A 5 -3.29 -9.10 -16.23
C VAL A 5 -2.86 -7.75 -15.69
N ALA A 6 -2.13 -6.96 -16.48
CA ALA A 6 -1.75 -5.60 -16.11
C ALA A 6 -2.97 -4.70 -15.88
N GLY A 7 -3.96 -4.75 -16.77
CA GLY A 7 -5.21 -4.00 -16.61
C GLY A 7 -6.00 -4.41 -15.37
N ALA A 8 -6.15 -5.71 -15.12
CA ALA A 8 -6.83 -6.22 -13.93
C ALA A 8 -6.11 -5.83 -12.63
N ALA A 9 -4.78 -5.92 -12.59
CA ALA A 9 -3.97 -5.49 -11.46
C ALA A 9 -4.11 -3.97 -11.22
N PHE A 10 -4.04 -3.15 -12.27
CA PHE A 10 -4.22 -1.71 -12.16
C PHE A 10 -5.60 -1.35 -11.59
N VAL A 11 -6.68 -1.89 -12.15
CA VAL A 11 -8.05 -1.58 -11.71
C VAL A 11 -8.29 -2.04 -10.27
N SER A 12 -7.82 -3.24 -9.91
CA SER A 12 -8.00 -3.78 -8.55
C SER A 12 -7.25 -2.95 -7.51
N VAL A 13 -5.98 -2.60 -7.77
CA VAL A 13 -5.20 -1.74 -6.87
C VAL A 13 -5.78 -0.33 -6.83
N PHE A 14 -6.16 0.23 -7.98
CA PHE A 14 -6.78 1.55 -8.04
C PHE A 14 -8.04 1.62 -7.17
N LEU A 15 -8.97 0.67 -7.32
CA LEU A 15 -10.18 0.62 -6.50
C LEU A 15 -9.88 0.40 -5.01
N ALA A 16 -8.88 -0.43 -4.69
CA ALA A 16 -8.49 -0.71 -3.30
C ALA A 16 -7.88 0.51 -2.60
N GLU A 17 -7.20 1.39 -3.34
CA GLU A 17 -6.52 2.57 -2.83
C GLU A 17 -7.40 3.85 -2.86
N LEU A 18 -8.58 3.81 -3.48
CA LEU A 18 -9.51 4.94 -3.52
C LEU A 18 -10.01 5.31 -2.12
N GLY A 19 -9.80 6.56 -1.71
CA GLY A 19 -10.22 7.06 -0.40
C GLY A 19 -9.32 6.64 0.76
N ASP A 20 -8.12 6.15 0.48
CA ASP A 20 -7.15 5.83 1.54
C ASP A 20 -6.68 7.09 2.28
N LYS A 21 -6.21 6.90 3.52
CA LYS A 21 -5.66 7.94 4.40
C LYS A 21 -4.51 8.71 3.73
N THR A 22 -3.73 8.06 2.88
CA THR A 22 -2.66 8.72 2.11
C THR A 22 -3.22 9.79 1.16
N GLN A 23 -4.40 9.60 0.58
CA GLN A 23 -5.06 10.59 -0.28
C GLN A 23 -5.49 11.82 0.52
N VAL A 24 -6.09 11.64 1.70
CA VAL A 24 -6.44 12.77 2.58
C VAL A 24 -5.19 13.53 3.01
N MET A 25 -4.13 12.83 3.41
CA MET A 25 -2.86 13.45 3.82
C MET A 25 -2.22 14.26 2.68
N THR A 26 -2.20 13.72 1.46
CA THR A 26 -1.65 14.41 0.29
C THR A 26 -2.49 15.62 -0.12
N MET A 27 -3.82 15.53 -0.03
CA MET A 27 -4.72 16.67 -0.24
C MET A 27 -4.49 17.78 0.80
N THR A 28 -4.37 17.44 2.08
CA THR A 28 -4.07 18.41 3.14
C THR A 28 -2.71 19.06 2.93
N LEU A 29 -1.70 18.28 2.55
CA LEU A 29 -0.37 18.79 2.26
C LEU A 29 -0.37 19.71 1.03
N ALA A 30 -1.11 19.36 -0.02
CA ALA A 30 -1.28 20.18 -1.22
C ALA A 30 -2.00 21.51 -0.90
N ALA A 31 -2.99 21.49 -0.01
CA ALA A 31 -3.68 22.70 0.44
C ALA A 31 -2.78 23.66 1.25
N GLY A 32 -1.80 23.12 2.00
CA GLY A 32 -0.89 23.90 2.84
C GLY A 32 0.46 24.29 2.22
N SER A 33 0.75 23.88 0.98
CA SER A 33 2.06 24.07 0.34
C SER A 33 1.99 25.02 -0.87
N ARG A 34 3.15 25.37 -1.44
CA ARG A 34 3.29 26.38 -2.52
C ARG A 34 2.70 25.95 -3.88
N GLY A 35 1.95 24.85 -3.93
CA GLY A 35 1.27 24.35 -5.12
C GLY A 35 1.04 22.84 -5.07
N ALA A 36 0.00 22.37 -5.77
CA ALA A 36 -0.37 20.96 -5.82
C ALA A 36 0.63 20.08 -6.60
N LEU A 37 1.32 20.66 -7.60
CA LEU A 37 2.19 19.90 -8.51
C LEU A 37 3.44 19.32 -7.81
N PRO A 38 4.21 20.07 -6.98
CA PRO A 38 5.31 19.49 -6.21
C PRO A 38 4.87 18.37 -5.25
N VAL A 39 3.72 18.53 -4.61
CA VAL A 39 3.17 17.50 -3.70
C VAL A 39 2.78 16.25 -4.46
N TYR A 40 2.12 16.40 -5.62
CA TYR A 40 1.81 15.29 -6.50
C TYR A 40 3.06 14.52 -6.93
N MET A 41 4.09 15.23 -7.40
CA MET A 41 5.34 14.58 -7.84
C MET A 41 6.05 13.86 -6.69
N GLY A 42 6.06 14.46 -5.49
CA GLY A 42 6.62 13.85 -4.29
C GLY A 42 5.85 12.59 -3.87
N ALA A 43 4.52 12.67 -3.79
CA ALA A 43 3.66 11.55 -3.41
C ALA A 43 3.71 10.41 -4.43
N ALA A 44 3.63 10.72 -5.73
CA ALA A 44 3.74 9.76 -6.81
C ALA A 44 5.13 9.09 -6.80
N GLY A 45 6.20 9.88 -6.64
CA GLY A 45 7.57 9.36 -6.53
C GLY A 45 7.75 8.44 -5.33
N ALA A 46 7.20 8.81 -4.16
CA ALA A 46 7.25 7.99 -2.96
C ALA A 46 6.48 6.67 -3.14
N LEU A 47 5.31 6.70 -3.77
CA LEU A 47 4.53 5.50 -4.07
C LEU A 47 5.27 4.56 -5.02
N LEU A 48 5.83 5.09 -6.11
CA LEU A 48 6.62 4.32 -7.07
C LEU A 48 7.85 3.70 -6.41
N LEU A 49 8.58 4.47 -5.61
CA LEU A 49 9.77 3.99 -4.92
C LEU A 49 9.44 2.91 -3.90
N SER A 50 8.41 3.13 -3.06
CA SER A 50 7.95 2.15 -2.09
C SER A 50 7.51 0.85 -2.76
N THR A 51 6.74 0.94 -3.84
CA THR A 51 6.29 -0.22 -4.61
C THR A 51 7.46 -0.97 -5.24
N ALA A 52 8.41 -0.25 -5.84
CA ALA A 52 9.61 -0.85 -6.43
C ALA A 52 10.43 -1.60 -5.39
N LEU A 53 10.63 -1.02 -4.20
CA LEU A 53 11.32 -1.66 -3.09
C LEU A 53 10.56 -2.90 -2.60
N ALA A 54 9.23 -2.80 -2.44
CA ALA A 54 8.40 -3.92 -2.01
C ALA A 54 8.46 -5.09 -3.00
N VAL A 55 8.40 -4.83 -4.31
CA VAL A 55 8.50 -5.86 -5.35
C VAL A 55 9.91 -6.45 -5.42
N ALA A 56 10.96 -5.63 -5.31
CA ALA A 56 12.34 -6.10 -5.33
C ALA A 56 12.65 -7.02 -4.14
N LEU A 57 12.30 -6.59 -2.93
CA LEU A 57 12.49 -7.36 -1.71
C LEU A 57 11.57 -8.59 -1.67
N GLY A 58 10.29 -8.44 -2.03
CA GLY A 58 9.33 -9.54 -2.10
C GLY A 58 9.75 -10.60 -3.12
N GLY A 59 10.27 -10.20 -4.27
CA GLY A 59 10.81 -11.11 -5.29
C GLY A 59 12.09 -11.83 -4.82
N ALA A 60 12.96 -11.15 -4.08
CA ALA A 60 14.14 -11.79 -3.48
C ALA A 60 13.76 -12.80 -2.40
N MET A 61 12.84 -12.43 -1.49
CA MET A 61 12.35 -13.31 -0.42
C MET A 61 11.53 -14.48 -0.96
N GLY A 62 10.79 -14.30 -2.05
CA GLY A 62 10.01 -15.35 -2.70
C GLY A 62 10.85 -16.51 -3.24
N ARG A 63 12.15 -16.29 -3.48
CA ARG A 63 13.10 -17.37 -3.81
C ARG A 63 13.66 -18.08 -2.58
N ALA A 64 13.66 -17.43 -1.42
CA ALA A 64 14.23 -17.94 -0.18
C ALA A 64 13.20 -18.68 0.70
N PHE A 65 11.92 -18.31 0.60
CA PHE A 65 10.86 -18.83 1.50
C PHE A 65 9.69 -19.46 0.74
N PRO A 66 9.08 -20.54 1.26
CA PRO A 66 7.86 -21.10 0.70
C PRO A 66 6.72 -20.09 0.71
N ALA A 67 6.01 -19.94 -0.42
CA ALA A 67 4.89 -18.99 -0.56
C ALA A 67 3.80 -19.19 0.51
N LEU A 68 3.57 -20.44 0.94
CA LEU A 68 2.60 -20.76 1.99
C LEU A 68 2.99 -20.16 3.35
N LEU A 69 4.28 -20.16 3.68
CA LEU A 69 4.79 -19.59 4.93
C LEU A 69 4.61 -18.08 4.92
N VAL A 70 5.04 -17.41 3.83
CA VAL A 70 4.90 -15.95 3.67
C VAL A 70 3.43 -15.53 3.79
N ARG A 71 2.51 -16.25 3.13
CA ARG A 71 1.08 -15.96 3.18
C ARG A 71 0.49 -16.15 4.59
N ARG A 72 0.87 -17.20 5.31
CA ARG A 72 0.42 -17.45 6.68
C ARG A 72 0.91 -16.38 7.66
N VAL A 73 2.19 -16.02 7.57
CA VAL A 73 2.78 -14.98 8.43
C VAL A 73 2.14 -13.63 8.14
N ALA A 74 2.01 -13.23 6.87
CA ALA A 74 1.36 -11.98 6.50
C ALA A 74 -0.10 -11.92 7.01
N GLY A 75 -0.86 -13.00 6.84
CA GLY A 75 -2.22 -13.09 7.34
C GLY A 75 -2.29 -13.02 8.88
N ALA A 76 -1.42 -13.72 9.58
CA ALA A 76 -1.36 -13.68 11.05
C ALA A 76 -1.04 -12.27 11.56
N VAL A 77 -0.06 -11.59 10.94
CA VAL A 77 0.28 -10.19 11.28
C VAL A 77 -0.91 -9.27 11.08
N LEU A 78 -1.64 -9.41 9.96
CA LEU A 78 -2.85 -8.61 9.71
C LEU A 78 -3.96 -8.88 10.73
N VAL A 79 -4.21 -10.14 11.10
CA VAL A 79 -5.22 -10.50 12.11
C VAL A 79 -4.84 -9.91 13.47
N VAL A 80 -3.57 -10.02 13.87
CA VAL A 80 -3.07 -9.46 15.13
C VAL A 80 -3.19 -7.93 15.13
N MET A 81 -2.81 -7.25 14.05
CA MET A 81 -2.98 -5.81 13.92
C MET A 81 -4.45 -5.39 13.97
N GLY A 82 -5.33 -6.12 13.28
CA GLY A 82 -6.77 -5.88 13.29
C GLY A 82 -7.37 -6.04 14.68
N ALA A 83 -7.05 -7.14 15.37
CA ALA A 83 -7.49 -7.40 16.74
C ALA A 83 -6.97 -6.31 17.70
N TRP A 84 -5.70 -5.93 17.58
CA TRP A 84 -5.11 -4.87 18.40
C TRP A 84 -5.78 -3.52 18.17
N LEU A 85 -6.08 -3.17 16.91
CA LEU A 85 -6.80 -1.94 16.58
C LEU A 85 -8.23 -1.95 17.14
N CYS A 86 -8.92 -3.09 17.08
CA CYS A 86 -10.25 -3.25 17.67
C CYS A 86 -10.23 -3.11 19.20
N LEU A 87 -9.24 -3.71 19.87
CA LEU A 87 -9.09 -3.61 21.33
C LEU A 87 -8.70 -2.20 21.80
N ARG A 88 -7.96 -1.44 20.98
CA ARG A 88 -7.57 -0.06 21.29
C ARG A 88 -8.66 0.97 21.05
N ARG A 89 -9.62 0.68 20.18
CA ARG A 89 -10.88 1.41 20.13
C ARG A 89 -11.75 0.94 21.30
N GLY A 90 -11.51 1.49 22.49
CA GLY A 90 -12.42 1.28 23.63
C GLY A 90 -13.86 1.64 23.26
N PRO A 91 -14.87 1.03 23.91
CA PRO A 91 -16.28 1.35 23.65
C PRO A 91 -16.46 2.86 23.77
N ALA A 92 -16.98 3.46 22.70
CA ALA A 92 -17.30 4.89 22.61
C ALA A 92 -18.24 5.33 23.74
#